data_AF-A0A1F6YPN5-F1
#
_entry.id   AF-A0A1F6YPN5-F1
#
_cell.length_a   1.000
_cell.length_b   1.000
_cell.length_c   1.000
_cell.angle_alpha   90.00
_cell.angle_beta   90.00
_cell.angle_gamma   90.00
#
_symmetry.space_group_name_H-M   'P 1'
#
loop_
_entity.id
_entity.type
_entity.pdbx_description
1 polymer ?
#
loop_
_entity_poly.entity_id
_entity_poly.type
_entity_poly.pdbx_seq_one_letter_code
_entity_poly.pdbx_strand_id
1 'polypeptide(L)'
;MDKDNFFIKSQIESNIRGIVQLINTGVFGADVLRVFREPVFVSIALKLNDLLQKFDRLGHRIVFNEDISVSDVDITELTRRVRNAICHLDSHENILDEESQIKFVFNIMVGKVPNAIVIDGKSYGAEYEDDVAFFYGEYRIYLKRHIIRLIQESKEIYKKLYNRELHL
;
A
#
# COMPACT_ATOMS: atom_id res chain seq x y z
N MET A 1 28.29 -10.12 11.06
CA MET A 1 27.16 -9.23 10.77
C MET A 1 26.89 -8.44 12.04
N ASP A 2 26.87 -7.11 11.96
CA ASP A 2 26.53 -6.26 13.12
C ASP A 2 25.11 -6.61 13.62
N LYS A 3 24.88 -6.47 14.94
CA LYS A 3 23.62 -6.80 15.60
C LYS A 3 22.47 -6.00 15.00
N ASP A 4 22.70 -4.73 14.68
CA ASP A 4 21.70 -3.86 14.05
C ASP A 4 21.34 -4.33 12.64
N ASN A 5 22.33 -4.81 11.89
CA ASN A 5 22.11 -5.37 10.55
C ASN A 5 21.31 -6.69 10.61
N PHE A 6 21.56 -7.55 11.62
CA PHE A 6 20.75 -8.74 11.85
C PHE A 6 19.27 -8.41 12.09
N PHE A 7 18.99 -7.42 12.95
CA PHE A 7 17.61 -7.04 13.27
C PHE A 7 16.88 -6.44 12.08
N ILE A 8 17.52 -5.53 11.34
CA ILE A 8 16.91 -4.92 10.14
C ILE A 8 16.59 -6.01 9.12
N LYS A 9 17.53 -6.92 8.86
CA LYS A 9 17.34 -8.05 7.95
C LYS A 9 16.11 -8.89 8.35
N SER A 10 16.04 -9.32 9.60
CA SER A 10 14.94 -10.16 10.11
C SER A 10 13.57 -9.45 9.99
N GLN A 11 13.52 -8.14 10.26
CA GLN A 11 12.29 -7.36 10.12
C GLN A 11 11.84 -7.22 8.67
N ILE A 12 12.78 -7.01 7.73
CA ILE A 12 12.47 -7.01 6.29
C ILE A 12 11.86 -8.36 5.87
N GLU A 13 12.50 -9.48 6.25
CA GLU A 13 12.00 -10.82 5.94
C GLU A 13 10.60 -11.06 6.52
N SER A 14 10.38 -10.66 7.77
CA SER A 14 9.10 -10.81 8.47
C SER A 14 7.98 -9.98 7.81
N ASN A 15 8.27 -8.75 7.40
CA ASN A 15 7.29 -7.91 6.71
C ASN A 15 6.92 -8.48 5.35
N ILE A 16 7.90 -8.82 4.51
CA ILE A 16 7.64 -9.40 3.17
C ILE A 16 6.82 -10.69 3.32
N ARG A 17 7.22 -11.59 4.22
CA ARG A 17 6.48 -12.85 4.48
C ARG A 17 5.06 -12.58 4.94
N GLY A 18 4.89 -11.70 5.93
CA GLY A 18 3.59 -11.38 6.49
C GLY A 18 2.63 -10.78 5.46
N ILE A 19 3.12 -9.86 4.62
CA ILE A 19 2.31 -9.26 3.55
C ILE A 19 1.90 -10.34 2.53
N VAL A 20 2.83 -11.19 2.07
CA VAL A 20 2.53 -12.27 1.13
C VAL A 20 1.49 -13.22 1.70
N GLN A 21 1.64 -13.64 2.96
CA GLN A 21 0.67 -14.50 3.64
C GLN A 21 -0.73 -13.88 3.70
N LEU A 22 -0.82 -12.59 4.06
CA LEU A 22 -2.08 -11.86 4.14
C LEU A 22 -2.77 -11.75 2.77
N ILE A 23 -2.03 -11.46 1.71
CA ILE A 23 -2.57 -11.40 0.35
C ILE A 23 -3.07 -12.78 -0.10
N ASN A 24 -2.28 -13.83 0.17
CA ASN A 24 -2.60 -15.20 -0.25
C ASN A 24 -3.82 -15.81 0.48
N THR A 25 -4.34 -15.16 1.52
CA THR A 25 -5.64 -15.55 2.11
C THR A 25 -6.82 -15.36 1.15
N GLY A 26 -6.65 -14.55 0.08
CA GLY A 26 -7.74 -14.19 -0.83
C GLY A 26 -8.73 -13.20 -0.24
N VAL A 27 -8.43 -12.55 0.90
CA VAL A 27 -9.35 -11.65 1.61
C VAL A 27 -9.87 -10.49 0.76
N PHE A 28 -9.14 -10.07 -0.28
CA PHE A 28 -9.55 -8.99 -1.18
C PHE A 28 -10.42 -9.44 -2.35
N GLY A 29 -10.84 -10.70 -2.39
CA GLY A 29 -11.81 -11.19 -3.37
C GLY A 29 -13.17 -10.51 -3.23
N ALA A 30 -13.89 -10.35 -4.34
CA ALA A 30 -15.14 -9.58 -4.44
C ALA A 30 -16.24 -10.02 -3.44
N ASP A 31 -16.28 -11.30 -3.08
CA ASP A 31 -17.31 -11.88 -2.20
C ASP A 31 -16.95 -11.82 -0.70
N VAL A 32 -15.76 -11.34 -0.34
CA VAL A 32 -15.33 -11.28 1.06
C VAL A 32 -15.91 -10.05 1.76
N LEU A 33 -16.44 -10.19 2.97
CA LEU A 33 -17.01 -9.05 3.70
C LEU A 33 -15.94 -7.98 4.06
N ARG A 34 -16.33 -6.70 3.99
CA ARG A 34 -15.48 -5.55 4.31
C ARG A 34 -14.80 -5.65 5.68
N VAL A 35 -15.50 -6.20 6.68
CA VAL A 35 -15.00 -6.39 8.06
C VAL A 35 -13.73 -7.23 8.13
N PHE A 36 -13.49 -8.11 7.15
CA PHE A 36 -12.25 -8.89 7.05
C PHE A 36 -11.19 -8.19 6.21
N ARG A 37 -11.59 -7.35 5.25
CA ARG A 37 -10.68 -6.64 4.35
C ARG A 37 -9.92 -5.53 5.06
N GLU A 38 -10.60 -4.72 5.87
CA GLU A 38 -9.98 -3.53 6.51
C GLU A 38 -8.83 -3.89 7.44
N PRO A 39 -8.99 -4.81 8.41
CA PRO A 39 -7.90 -5.12 9.33
C PRO A 39 -6.68 -5.70 8.61
N VAL A 40 -6.92 -6.48 7.54
CA VAL A 40 -5.83 -7.02 6.71
C VAL A 40 -5.12 -5.92 5.93
N PHE A 41 -5.86 -5.02 5.29
CA PHE A 41 -5.28 -3.90 4.56
C PHE A 41 -4.46 -2.98 5.49
N VAL A 42 -5.00 -2.68 6.68
CA VAL A 42 -4.29 -1.91 7.72
C VAL A 42 -2.97 -2.59 8.09
N SER A 43 -2.99 -3.91 8.32
CA SER A 43 -1.77 -4.68 8.61
C SER A 43 -0.75 -4.63 7.47
N ILE A 44 -1.22 -4.73 6.22
CA ILE A 44 -0.37 -4.61 5.02
C ILE A 44 0.25 -3.22 4.92
N ALA A 45 -0.53 -2.14 5.07
CA ALA A 45 -0.04 -0.77 4.96
C ALA A 45 1.02 -0.45 6.03
N LEU A 46 0.83 -0.91 7.27
CA LEU A 46 1.82 -0.77 8.34
C LEU A 46 3.13 -1.49 7.99
N LYS A 47 3.05 -2.74 7.52
CA LYS A 47 4.22 -3.54 7.15
C LYS A 47 4.94 -2.98 5.93
N LEU A 48 4.20 -2.51 4.92
CA LEU A 48 4.77 -1.88 3.73
C LEU A 48 5.50 -0.60 4.09
N ASN A 49 4.87 0.30 4.86
CA ASN A 49 5.53 1.54 5.27
C ASN A 49 6.83 1.22 6.05
N ASP A 50 6.78 0.32 7.04
CA ASP A 50 7.99 -0.08 7.77
C ASP A 50 9.07 -0.69 6.86
N LEU A 51 8.69 -1.51 5.89
CA LEU A 51 9.59 -2.09 4.88
C LEU A 51 10.26 -1.02 4.02
N LEU A 52 9.49 -0.08 3.46
CA LEU A 52 10.02 0.97 2.58
C LEU A 52 10.91 1.96 3.32
N GLN A 53 10.55 2.34 4.54
CA GLN A 53 11.39 3.21 5.38
C GLN A 53 12.73 2.54 5.74
N LYS A 54 12.76 1.21 5.90
CA LYS A 54 14.01 0.47 6.10
C LYS A 54 14.86 0.45 4.85
N PHE A 55 14.29 0.20 3.68
CA PHE A 55 15.05 0.25 2.43
C PHE A 55 15.60 1.64 2.14
N ASP A 56 14.83 2.70 2.43
CA ASP A 56 15.30 4.09 2.31
C ASP A 56 16.52 4.35 3.19
N ARG A 57 16.47 3.95 4.47
CA ARG A 57 17.62 4.05 5.40
C ARG A 57 18.84 3.24 4.95
N LEU A 58 18.64 2.18 4.17
CA LEU A 58 19.73 1.37 3.59
C LEU A 58 20.24 1.92 2.25
N GLY A 59 19.73 3.06 1.77
CA GLY A 59 20.13 3.65 0.49
C GLY A 59 19.46 3.01 -0.74
N HIS A 60 18.37 2.27 -0.54
CA HIS A 60 17.64 1.51 -1.58
C HIS A 60 16.16 1.92 -1.66
N ARG A 61 15.87 3.22 -1.59
CA ARG A 61 14.49 3.75 -1.70
C ARG A 61 13.83 3.28 -3.01
N ILE A 62 12.57 2.88 -2.92
CA ILE A 62 11.73 2.49 -4.08
C ILE A 62 10.90 3.71 -4.50
N VAL A 63 10.99 4.13 -5.78
CA VAL A 63 10.55 5.49 -6.20
C VAL A 63 9.67 5.53 -7.46
N PHE A 64 9.03 4.41 -7.82
CA PHE A 64 8.16 4.41 -8.99
C PHE A 64 6.91 5.29 -8.78
N ASN A 65 6.34 5.81 -9.87
CA ASN A 65 5.25 6.79 -9.84
C ASN A 65 4.07 6.48 -10.79
N GLU A 66 4.12 5.34 -11.49
CA GLU A 66 3.03 4.92 -12.34
C GLU A 66 1.77 4.63 -11.50
N ASP A 67 0.59 5.01 -12.03
CA ASP A 67 -0.71 4.78 -11.40
C ASP A 67 -0.99 5.50 -10.06
N ILE A 68 -0.13 6.45 -9.68
CA ILE A 68 -0.32 7.33 -8.51
C ILE A 68 -1.15 8.55 -8.90
N SER A 69 -2.24 8.81 -8.17
CA SER A 69 -3.19 9.91 -8.46
C SER A 69 -2.70 11.29 -7.99
N VAL A 70 -1.71 11.35 -7.11
CA VAL A 70 -1.21 12.59 -6.50
C VAL A 70 0.09 13.01 -7.18
N SER A 71 0.16 14.27 -7.65
CA SER A 71 1.36 14.81 -8.29
C SER A 71 2.56 14.80 -7.36
N ASP A 72 3.76 14.60 -7.93
CA ASP A 72 5.04 14.71 -7.23
C ASP A 72 5.21 13.76 -6.03
N VAL A 73 4.43 12.67 -6.01
CA VAL A 73 4.47 11.62 -4.98
C VAL A 73 4.97 10.33 -5.61
N ASP A 74 6.01 9.74 -5.02
CA ASP A 74 6.46 8.38 -5.34
C ASP A 74 5.71 7.34 -4.49
N ILE A 75 5.85 6.06 -4.83
CA ILE A 75 5.18 4.98 -4.12
C ILE A 75 5.55 4.90 -2.62
N THR A 76 6.77 5.24 -2.25
CA THR A 76 7.20 5.24 -0.84
C THR A 76 6.48 6.31 -0.06
N GLU A 77 6.34 7.49 -0.64
CA GLU A 77 5.60 8.61 -0.08
C GLU A 77 4.08 8.34 -0.05
N LEU A 78 3.51 7.78 -1.12
CA LEU A 78 2.11 7.35 -1.16
C LEU A 78 1.80 6.35 -0.04
N THR A 79 2.65 5.34 0.14
CA THR A 79 2.48 4.32 1.19
C THR A 79 2.55 4.94 2.58
N ARG A 80 3.44 5.92 2.79
CA ARG A 80 3.55 6.68 4.04
C ARG A 80 2.28 7.46 4.35
N ARG A 81 1.72 8.16 3.35
CA ARG A 81 0.49 8.95 3.48
C ARG A 81 -0.73 8.06 3.75
N VAL A 82 -0.89 6.97 2.99
CA VAL A 82 -1.94 5.96 3.25
C VAL A 82 -1.83 5.40 4.66
N ARG A 83 -0.63 5.06 5.13
CA ARG A 83 -0.43 4.61 6.51
C ARG A 83 -0.81 5.68 7.53
N ASN A 84 -0.44 6.94 7.31
CA ASN A 84 -0.82 8.03 8.21
C ASN A 84 -2.34 8.20 8.27
N ALA A 85 -3.02 8.18 7.11
CA ALA A 85 -4.47 8.26 7.01
C ALA A 85 -5.16 7.15 7.83
N ILE A 86 -4.66 5.92 7.71
CA ILE A 86 -5.11 4.75 8.49
C ILE A 86 -4.93 4.95 10.00
N CYS A 87 -3.75 5.40 10.43
CA CYS A 87 -3.41 5.46 11.86
C CYS A 87 -4.03 6.65 12.60
N HIS A 88 -4.40 7.70 11.87
CA HIS A 88 -4.90 8.94 12.43
C HIS A 88 -6.33 9.16 11.94
N LEU A 89 -7.32 8.71 12.72
CA LEU A 89 -8.74 8.75 12.35
C LEU A 89 -9.26 10.17 12.04
N ASP A 90 -8.63 11.18 12.64
CA ASP A 90 -8.91 12.60 12.41
C ASP A 90 -7.85 13.30 11.54
N SER A 91 -7.08 12.53 10.77
CA SER A 91 -6.12 13.09 9.84
C SER A 91 -6.80 13.85 8.70
N HIS A 92 -6.19 14.95 8.28
CA HIS A 92 -6.49 15.60 7.00
C HIS A 92 -6.24 14.66 5.81
N GLU A 93 -5.35 13.67 5.99
CA GLU A 93 -5.06 12.62 4.99
C GLU A 93 -6.29 11.73 4.69
N ASN A 94 -7.35 11.80 5.49
CA ASN A 94 -8.60 11.09 5.26
C ASN A 94 -9.61 11.88 4.42
N ILE A 95 -9.29 13.12 4.05
CA ILE A 95 -10.19 14.02 3.33
C ILE A 95 -9.93 13.92 1.82
N LEU A 96 -10.99 14.01 1.00
CA LEU A 96 -10.87 14.01 -0.47
C LEU A 96 -10.24 15.28 -1.03
N ASP A 97 -10.64 16.43 -0.51
CA ASP A 97 -10.04 17.74 -0.79
C ASP A 97 -10.48 18.76 0.27
N GLU A 98 -9.73 19.87 0.38
CA GLU A 98 -9.98 20.91 1.39
C GLU A 98 -11.34 21.61 1.21
N GLU A 99 -11.89 21.64 -0.01
CA GLU A 99 -13.15 22.33 -0.31
C GLU A 99 -14.36 21.53 0.18
N SER A 100 -14.40 20.23 -0.10
CA SER A 100 -15.50 19.34 0.24
C SER A 100 -15.49 18.89 1.70
N GLN A 101 -14.32 18.83 2.35
CA GLN A 101 -14.14 18.27 3.70
C GLN A 101 -14.71 16.85 3.88
N ILE A 102 -14.93 16.11 2.78
CA ILE A 102 -15.50 14.77 2.82
C ILE A 102 -14.45 13.77 3.30
N LYS A 103 -14.72 13.11 4.44
CA LYS A 103 -13.93 11.98 4.92
C LYS A 103 -14.19 10.73 4.08
N PHE A 104 -13.14 10.17 3.49
CA PHE A 104 -13.20 9.02 2.61
C PHE A 104 -12.31 7.89 3.14
N VAL A 105 -12.82 7.16 4.13
CA VAL A 105 -12.05 6.19 4.91
C VAL A 105 -12.36 4.76 4.48
N PHE A 106 -11.34 4.07 4.00
CA PHE A 106 -11.37 2.67 3.60
C PHE A 106 -12.50 2.33 2.62
N ASN A 107 -12.41 2.89 1.42
CA ASN A 107 -13.22 2.48 0.27
C ASN A 107 -12.44 1.50 -0.61
N ILE A 108 -13.14 0.49 -1.13
CA ILE A 108 -12.54 -0.56 -1.96
C ILE A 108 -13.33 -0.66 -3.26
N MET A 109 -12.63 -0.63 -4.38
CA MET A 109 -13.19 -0.84 -5.71
C MET A 109 -12.51 -2.05 -6.34
N VAL A 110 -13.31 -3.02 -6.81
CA VAL A 110 -12.82 -4.27 -7.40
C VAL A 110 -13.15 -4.28 -8.88
N GLY A 111 -12.17 -4.54 -9.74
CA GLY A 111 -12.33 -4.50 -11.19
C GLY A 111 -12.45 -3.08 -11.74
N LYS A 112 -12.78 -2.95 -13.02
CA LYS A 112 -12.84 -1.63 -13.69
C LYS A 112 -14.17 -0.94 -13.40
N VAL A 113 -14.12 0.03 -12.52
CA VAL A 113 -15.27 0.87 -12.14
C VAL A 113 -14.79 2.32 -11.98
N PRO A 114 -14.41 3.01 -13.07
CA PRO A 114 -13.74 4.32 -13.00
C PRO A 114 -14.61 5.43 -12.38
N ASN A 115 -15.93 5.27 -12.46
CA ASN A 115 -16.92 6.22 -11.92
C ASN A 115 -17.76 5.59 -10.80
N ALA A 116 -17.16 4.75 -9.95
CA ALA A 116 -17.88 4.07 -8.88
C ALA A 116 -18.54 5.06 -7.91
N ILE A 117 -17.86 6.17 -7.63
CA ILE A 117 -18.35 7.27 -6.79
C ILE A 117 -18.09 8.58 -7.53
N VAL A 118 -19.10 9.46 -7.58
CA VAL A 118 -18.97 10.81 -8.15
C VAL A 118 -19.34 11.82 -7.08
N ILE A 119 -18.41 12.71 -6.75
CA ILE A 119 -18.55 13.75 -5.73
C ILE A 119 -18.08 15.05 -6.35
N ASP A 120 -18.93 16.08 -6.36
CA ASP A 120 -18.63 17.41 -6.91
C ASP A 120 -18.03 17.37 -8.33
N GLY A 121 -18.51 16.44 -9.16
CA GLY A 121 -18.05 16.25 -10.54
C GLY A 121 -16.73 15.49 -10.68
N LYS A 122 -16.05 15.16 -9.58
CA LYS A 122 -14.87 14.28 -9.56
C LYS A 122 -15.29 12.83 -9.44
N SER A 123 -14.67 11.97 -10.24
CA SER A 123 -14.95 10.53 -10.24
C SER A 123 -13.85 9.78 -9.50
N TYR A 124 -14.27 8.88 -8.61
CA TYR A 124 -13.42 8.00 -7.83
C TYR A 124 -13.74 6.56 -8.17
N GLY A 125 -12.71 5.82 -8.54
CA GLY A 125 -12.88 4.48 -9.08
C GLY A 125 -11.57 3.75 -9.34
N ALA A 126 -11.72 2.54 -9.87
CA ALA A 126 -10.61 1.71 -10.30
C ALA A 126 -10.56 1.64 -11.83
N GLU A 127 -9.37 1.83 -12.41
CA GLU A 127 -9.19 1.89 -13.86
C GLU A 127 -9.02 0.51 -14.52
N TYR A 128 -8.91 -0.54 -13.71
CA TYR A 128 -8.33 -1.81 -14.14
C TYR A 128 -9.19 -3.02 -13.76
N GLU A 129 -9.51 -3.84 -14.76
CA GLU A 129 -10.35 -5.05 -14.61
C GLU A 129 -9.76 -6.07 -13.65
N ASP A 130 -8.42 -6.11 -13.58
CA ASP A 130 -7.71 -7.16 -12.89
C ASP A 130 -7.26 -6.75 -11.48
N ASP A 131 -7.60 -5.56 -11.00
CA ASP A 131 -7.04 -4.99 -9.77
C ASP A 131 -8.09 -4.68 -8.69
N VAL A 132 -7.59 -4.35 -7.51
CA VAL A 132 -8.36 -3.81 -6.40
C VAL A 132 -7.74 -2.48 -6.00
N ALA A 133 -8.54 -1.41 -6.01
CA ALA A 133 -8.13 -0.10 -5.54
C ALA A 133 -8.61 0.13 -4.11
N PHE A 134 -7.72 0.60 -3.25
CA PHE A 134 -8.02 1.03 -1.88
C PHE A 134 -7.88 2.54 -1.78
N PHE A 135 -8.81 3.16 -1.07
CA PHE A 135 -8.82 4.61 -0.87
C PHE A 135 -8.84 4.99 0.61
N TYR A 136 -7.99 5.96 0.93
CA TYR A 136 -8.02 6.76 2.16
C TYR A 136 -7.81 8.23 1.78
N GLY A 137 -8.82 9.08 2.01
CA GLY A 137 -8.83 10.43 1.47
C GLY A 137 -8.65 10.43 -0.04
N GLU A 138 -7.83 11.35 -0.55
CA GLU A 138 -7.45 11.42 -1.97
C GLU A 138 -6.51 10.29 -2.44
N TYR A 139 -5.96 9.50 -1.52
CA TYR A 139 -4.93 8.51 -1.83
C TYR A 139 -5.53 7.22 -2.34
N ARG A 140 -5.22 6.89 -3.59
CA ARG A 140 -5.52 5.59 -4.21
C ARG A 140 -4.28 4.71 -4.24
N ILE A 141 -4.39 3.48 -3.75
CA ILE A 141 -3.34 2.46 -3.88
C ILE A 141 -3.92 1.16 -4.43
N TYR A 142 -3.24 0.56 -5.41
CA TYR A 142 -3.66 -0.66 -6.08
C TYR A 142 -3.01 -1.91 -5.48
N LEU A 143 -3.77 -3.01 -5.42
CA LEU A 143 -3.26 -4.29 -4.92
C LEU A 143 -2.16 -4.85 -5.83
N LYS A 144 -2.42 -4.97 -7.14
CA LYS A 144 -1.43 -5.54 -8.07
C LYS A 144 -0.37 -4.53 -8.47
N ARG A 145 -0.80 -3.40 -9.02
CA ARG A 145 0.10 -2.38 -9.58
C ARG A 145 1.05 -1.78 -8.57
N HIS A 146 0.60 -1.61 -7.32
CA HIS A 146 1.43 -1.01 -6.28
C HIS A 146 1.91 -2.05 -5.26
N ILE A 147 1.01 -2.74 -4.56
CA ILE A 147 1.42 -3.56 -3.41
C ILE A 147 2.21 -4.81 -3.84
N ILE A 148 1.70 -5.57 -4.82
CA ILE A 148 2.41 -6.76 -5.31
C ILE A 148 3.72 -6.37 -6.00
N ARG A 149 3.72 -5.30 -6.79
CA ARG A 149 4.96 -4.74 -7.37
C ARG A 149 5.98 -4.36 -6.30
N LEU A 150 5.58 -3.64 -5.26
CA LEU A 150 6.44 -3.27 -4.14
C LEU A 150 7.06 -4.51 -3.48
N ILE A 151 6.30 -5.59 -3.31
CA ILE A 151 6.82 -6.86 -2.76
C ILE A 151 7.86 -7.47 -3.69
N GLN A 152 7.62 -7.46 -5.01
CA GLN A 152 8.57 -7.99 -5.99
C GLN A 152 9.88 -7.17 -5.99
N GLU A 153 9.81 -5.85 -6.06
CA GLU A 153 10.99 -4.98 -6.00
C GLU A 153 11.73 -5.12 -4.66
N SER A 154 11.00 -5.25 -3.56
CA SER A 154 11.56 -5.51 -2.23
C SER A 154 12.33 -6.83 -2.14
N LYS A 155 11.82 -7.90 -2.77
CA LYS A 155 12.51 -9.20 -2.85
C LYS A 155 13.82 -9.10 -3.64
N GLU A 156 13.82 -8.35 -4.74
CA GLU A 156 15.03 -8.14 -5.55
C GLU A 156 16.09 -7.31 -4.80
N ILE A 157 15.68 -6.26 -4.10
CA ILE A 157 16.59 -5.47 -3.26
C ILE A 157 17.15 -6.33 -2.13
N TYR A 158 16.30 -7.09 -1.43
CA TYR A 158 16.74 -8.02 -0.39
C TYR A 158 17.77 -9.03 -0.92
N LYS A 159 17.52 -9.62 -2.10
CA LYS A 159 18.44 -10.56 -2.74
C LYS A 159 19.81 -9.94 -2.98
N LYS A 160 19.86 -8.71 -3.50
CA LYS A 160 21.11 -7.96 -3.73
C LYS A 160 21.84 -7.65 -2.42
N LEU A 161 21.11 -7.19 -1.39
CA LEU A 161 21.68 -6.81 -0.11
C LEU A 161 22.29 -7.98 0.68
N TYR A 162 21.64 -9.15 0.63
CA TYR A 162 21.98 -10.26 1.52
C TYR A 162 22.46 -11.51 0.78
N ASN A 163 22.61 -11.43 -0.55
CA ASN A 163 22.99 -12.54 -1.42
C ASN A 163 22.16 -13.81 -1.15
N ARG A 164 20.84 -13.64 -0.98
CA ARG A 164 19.91 -14.70 -0.57
C ARG A 164 18.54 -14.51 -1.18
N GLU A 165 17.93 -15.57 -1.67
CA GLU A 165 16.54 -15.55 -2.11
C GLU A 165 15.57 -15.73 -0.95
N LEU A 166 14.49 -14.95 -0.99
CA LEU A 166 13.32 -15.13 -0.14
C LEU A 166 12.33 -16.06 -0.86
N HIS A 167 12.40 -17.36 -0.56
CA HIS A 167 11.36 -18.30 -0.96
C HIS A 167 10.15 -18.10 -0.03
N LEU A 168 9.08 -17.56 -0.59
CA LEU A 168 7.82 -17.22 0.08
C LEU A 168 6.65 -17.70 -0.76
#